data_AF-A0A413R9L2-F1
#
_entry.id   AF-A0A413R9L2-F1
#
_cell.length_a   1.000
_cell.length_b   1.000
_cell.length_c   1.000
_cell.angle_alpha   90.00
_cell.angle_beta   90.00
_cell.angle_gamma   90.00
#
_symmetry.space_group_name_H-M   'P 1'
#
loop_
_entity.id
_entity.type
_entity.pdbx_description
1 polymer ?
#
loop_
_entity_poly.entity_id
_entity_poly.type
_entity_poly.pdbx_seq_one_letter_code
_entity_poly.pdbx_strand_id
1 'polypeptide(L)'
;MECKDFQKLINDFIFDKIEYSEDLKEFLNHAKTCKNCGEELELYYTIRRGLGDVKAPDGSEESVDATQELENIINFYDEYFEKQRKRKKAAIISVIIAMLMIIFVIVCLYLNTIGII
;
A
#
# COMPACT_ATOMS: atom_id res chain seq x y z
N MET A 1 -5.06 5.80 -12.23
CA MET A 1 -4.41 5.86 -13.55
C MET A 1 -5.26 5.27 -14.68
N GLU A 2 -4.95 5.70 -15.92
CA GLU A 2 -5.52 5.21 -17.19
C GLU A 2 -4.79 3.95 -17.69
N CYS A 3 -5.44 3.11 -18.51
CA CYS A 3 -4.86 1.85 -19.00
C CYS A 3 -3.52 2.06 -19.73
N LYS A 4 -3.37 3.14 -20.50
CA LYS A 4 -2.14 3.45 -21.24
C LYS A 4 -0.96 3.72 -20.31
N ASP A 5 -1.21 4.32 -19.14
CA ASP A 5 -0.15 4.62 -18.18
C ASP A 5 0.18 3.39 -17.34
N PHE A 6 -0.83 2.58 -17.01
CA PHE A 6 -0.65 1.25 -16.43
C PHE A 6 0.27 0.38 -17.30
N GLN A 7 -0.01 0.28 -18.60
CA GLN A 7 0.75 -0.56 -19.54
C GLN A 7 2.24 -0.18 -19.60
N LYS A 8 2.58 1.11 -19.50
CA LYS A 8 3.98 1.56 -19.46
C LYS A 8 4.71 1.09 -18.20
N LEU A 9 3.98 0.97 -17.09
CA LEU A 9 4.51 0.62 -15.78
C LEU A 9 4.60 -0.90 -15.53
N ILE A 10 4.03 -1.75 -16.40
CA ILE A 10 4.04 -3.21 -16.20
C ILE A 10 5.46 -3.76 -16.00
N ASN A 11 6.40 -3.42 -16.88
CA ASN A 11 7.78 -3.89 -16.72
C ASN A 11 8.44 -3.31 -15.47
N ASP A 12 8.16 -2.04 -15.16
CA ASP A 12 8.72 -1.43 -13.96
C ASP A 12 8.19 -2.10 -12.69
N PHE A 13 6.92 -2.51 -12.67
CA PHE A 13 6.37 -3.30 -11.57
C PHE A 13 7.03 -4.68 -11.48
N ILE A 14 7.10 -5.42 -12.59
CA ILE A 14 7.65 -6.79 -12.64
C ILE A 14 9.11 -6.83 -12.18
N PHE A 15 9.89 -5.79 -12.47
CA PHE A 15 11.30 -5.69 -12.09
C PHE A 15 11.55 -4.86 -10.82
N ASP A 16 10.52 -4.59 -10.02
CA ASP A 16 10.59 -3.86 -8.75
C ASP A 16 11.25 -2.47 -8.87
N LYS A 17 10.88 -1.72 -9.92
CA LYS A 17 11.39 -0.37 -10.25
C LYS A 17 10.41 0.75 -9.93
N ILE A 18 9.19 0.43 -9.53
CA ILE A 18 8.23 1.44 -9.06
C ILE A 18 8.51 1.70 -7.59
N GLU A 19 8.77 2.97 -7.25
CA GLU A 19 8.97 3.35 -5.85
C GLU A 19 7.71 3.11 -5.01
N TYR A 20 7.89 2.98 -3.69
CA TYR A 20 6.81 2.79 -2.71
C TYR A 20 6.03 4.10 -2.51
N SER A 21 5.31 4.53 -3.56
CA SER A 21 4.65 5.82 -3.72
C SER A 21 3.15 5.65 -4.02
N GLU A 22 2.46 6.77 -4.25
CA GLU A 22 1.06 6.72 -4.70
C GLU A 22 0.93 6.15 -6.12
N ASP A 23 1.97 6.21 -6.97
CA ASP A 23 1.93 5.64 -8.32
C ASP A 23 1.81 4.11 -8.28
N LEU A 24 2.59 3.45 -7.41
CA LEU A 24 2.49 2.00 -7.20
C LEU A 24 1.10 1.60 -6.68
N LYS A 25 0.56 2.38 -5.75
CA LYS A 25 -0.77 2.13 -5.19
C LYS A 25 -1.87 2.31 -6.23
N GLU A 26 -1.77 3.33 -7.09
CA GLU A 26 -2.67 3.51 -8.22
C GLU A 26 -2.55 2.37 -9.23
N PHE A 27 -1.34 1.90 -9.51
CA PHE A 27 -1.05 0.77 -10.39
C PHE A 27 -1.73 -0.51 -9.88
N LEU A 28 -1.50 -0.86 -8.62
CA LEU A 28 -2.09 -2.04 -7.97
C LEU A 28 -3.62 -1.97 -7.94
N ASN A 29 -4.17 -0.78 -7.67
CA ASN A 29 -5.62 -0.59 -7.70
C ASN A 29 -6.18 -0.76 -9.12
N HIS A 30 -5.48 -0.27 -10.15
CA HIS A 30 -5.91 -0.44 -11.54
C HIS A 30 -5.84 -1.91 -11.97
N ALA A 31 -4.78 -2.64 -11.62
CA ALA A 31 -4.66 -4.08 -11.90
C ALA A 31 -5.86 -4.87 -11.34
N LYS A 32 -6.32 -4.53 -10.13
CA LYS A 32 -7.46 -5.19 -9.48
C LYS A 32 -8.83 -4.79 -10.01
N THR A 33 -8.97 -3.57 -10.50
CA THR A 33 -10.29 -3.01 -10.89
C THR A 33 -10.55 -3.09 -12.39
N CYS A 34 -9.49 -3.13 -13.22
CA CYS A 34 -9.59 -3.27 -14.67
C CYS A 34 -9.15 -4.67 -15.11
N LYS A 35 -10.14 -5.53 -15.41
CA LYS A 35 -9.93 -6.92 -15.81
C LYS A 35 -8.86 -7.09 -16.91
N ASN A 36 -8.95 -6.31 -18.00
CA ASN A 36 -8.03 -6.42 -19.13
C ASN A 36 -6.58 -6.09 -18.73
N CYS A 37 -6.38 -5.07 -17.89
CA CYS A 37 -5.05 -4.70 -17.42
C CYS A 37 -4.49 -5.69 -16.41
N GLY A 38 -5.35 -6.26 -15.54
CA GLY A 38 -4.97 -7.34 -14.63
C GLY A 38 -4.52 -8.60 -15.38
N GLU A 39 -5.29 -9.04 -16.37
CA GLU A 39 -4.95 -10.18 -17.24
C GLU A 39 -3.65 -9.92 -18.04
N GLU A 40 -3.45 -8.69 -18.52
CA GLU A 40 -2.22 -8.30 -19.19
C GLU A 40 -1.02 -8.41 -18.24
N LEU A 41 -1.11 -7.86 -17.03
CA LEU A 41 -0.06 -7.96 -16.02
C LEU A 41 0.30 -9.42 -15.69
N GLU A 42 -0.71 -10.27 -15.50
CA GLU A 42 -0.53 -11.70 -15.23
C GLU A 42 0.19 -12.42 -16.37
N LEU A 43 -0.21 -12.15 -17.62
CA LEU A 43 0.45 -12.71 -18.79
C LEU A 43 1.93 -12.30 -18.87
N TYR A 44 2.22 -11.00 -18.70
CA TYR A 44 3.59 -10.50 -18.74
C TYR A 44 4.44 -11.08 -17.61
N TYR A 45 3.92 -11.14 -16.38
CA TYR A 45 4.63 -11.73 -15.25
C TYR A 45 4.95 -13.21 -15.52
N THR A 46 3.95 -13.98 -15.97
CA THR A 46 4.11 -15.40 -16.29
C THR A 46 5.18 -15.64 -17.35
N ILE A 47 5.18 -14.86 -18.43
CA ILE A 47 6.21 -14.95 -19.49
C ILE A 47 7.60 -14.65 -18.92
N ARG A 48 7.75 -13.55 -18.18
CA ARG A 48 9.05 -13.14 -17.60
C ARG A 48 9.57 -14.14 -16.58
N ARG A 49 8.69 -14.69 -15.76
CA ARG A 49 9.00 -15.75 -14.79
C ARG A 49 9.43 -17.03 -15.48
N GLY A 50 8.73 -17.44 -16.54
CA GLY A 50 9.05 -18.62 -17.35
C GLY A 50 10.34 -18.50 -18.17
N LEU A 51 10.71 -17.29 -18.58
CA LEU A 51 12.00 -17.00 -19.23
C LEU A 51 13.17 -16.93 -18.23
N GLY A 52 12.90 -16.89 -16.93
CA GLY A 52 13.91 -16.72 -15.88
C GLY A 52 14.41 -15.27 -15.73
N ASP A 53 13.74 -14.29 -16.34
CA ASP A 53 14.05 -12.86 -16.20
C ASP A 53 13.73 -12.36 -14.78
N VAL A 54 12.75 -13.00 -14.14
CA VAL A 54 12.28 -12.71 -12.77
C VAL A 54 12.57 -13.92 -11.92
N LYS A 55 13.31 -13.72 -10.83
CA LYS A 55 13.58 -14.79 -9.86
C LYS A 55 12.33 -15.05 -9.03
N ALA A 56 12.16 -16.31 -8.65
CA ALA A 56 11.18 -16.68 -7.65
C ALA A 56 11.42 -15.88 -6.36
N PRO A 57 10.37 -15.44 -5.64
CA PRO A 57 10.53 -14.90 -4.30
C PRO A 57 11.30 -15.86 -3.39
N ASP A 58 12.15 -15.32 -2.50
CA ASP A 58 12.95 -16.16 -1.59
C ASP A 58 12.05 -17.07 -0.74
N GLY A 59 12.25 -18.39 -0.86
CA GLY A 59 11.47 -19.40 -0.15
C GLY A 59 10.23 -19.92 -0.88
N SER A 60 9.95 -19.50 -2.12
CA SER A 60 8.99 -20.20 -2.96
C SER A 60 9.61 -21.45 -3.58
N GLU A 61 8.84 -22.54 -3.65
CA GLU A 61 9.23 -23.68 -4.47
C GLU A 61 9.20 -23.27 -5.95
N GLU A 62 10.14 -23.75 -6.75
CA GLU A 62 10.21 -23.42 -8.19
C GLU A 62 8.93 -23.85 -8.96
N SER A 63 8.12 -24.72 -8.35
CA SER A 63 6.82 -25.20 -8.81
C SER A 63 5.61 -24.35 -8.40
N VAL A 64 5.78 -23.24 -7.68
CA VAL A 64 4.64 -22.35 -7.38
C VAL A 64 4.16 -21.72 -8.69
N ASP A 65 2.85 -21.74 -8.89
CA ASP A 65 2.19 -21.17 -10.06
C ASP A 65 2.44 -19.65 -10.13
N ALA A 66 2.86 -19.15 -11.30
CA ALA A 66 3.26 -17.76 -11.48
C ALA A 66 2.11 -16.78 -11.16
N THR A 67 0.87 -17.19 -11.43
CA THR A 67 -0.33 -16.44 -11.06
C THR A 67 -0.45 -16.29 -9.55
N GLN A 68 -0.26 -17.38 -8.80
CA GLN A 68 -0.30 -17.36 -7.34
C GLN A 68 0.85 -16.53 -6.75
N GLU A 69 2.05 -16.59 -7.33
CA GLU A 69 3.16 -15.71 -6.93
C GLU A 69 2.80 -14.24 -7.11
N LEU A 70 2.25 -13.86 -8.27
CA LEU A 70 1.83 -12.49 -8.56
C LEU A 70 0.74 -12.01 -7.59
N GLU A 71 -0.26 -12.84 -7.31
CA GLU A 71 -1.31 -12.53 -6.35
C GLU A 71 -0.73 -12.25 -4.95
N ASN A 72 0.22 -13.07 -4.51
CA ASN A 72 0.92 -12.86 -3.24
C ASN A 72 1.69 -11.53 -3.20
N ILE A 73 2.36 -11.16 -4.30
CA ILE A 73 3.08 -9.89 -4.42
C ILE A 73 2.09 -8.71 -4.32
N ILE A 74 0.97 -8.77 -5.03
CA ILE A 74 -0.07 -7.72 -4.99
C ILE A 74 -0.63 -7.59 -3.57
N ASN A 75 -0.94 -8.71 -2.92
CA ASN A 75 -1.46 -8.74 -1.55
C ASN A 75 -0.47 -8.17 -0.54
N PHE A 76 0.83 -8.47 -0.68
CA PHE A 76 1.88 -7.89 0.16
C PHE A 76 1.87 -6.36 0.11
N TYR A 77 1.80 -5.79 -1.09
CA TYR A 77 1.76 -4.33 -1.24
C TYR A 77 0.47 -3.72 -0.69
N ASP A 78 -0.67 -4.39 -0.85
CA ASP A 78 -1.93 -3.95 -0.24
C ASP A 78 -1.83 -3.88 1.28
N GLU A 79 -1.33 -4.94 1.92
CA GLU A 79 -1.12 -4.97 3.36
C GLU A 79 -0.16 -3.87 3.82
N TYR A 80 0.91 -3.64 3.06
CA TYR A 80 1.86 -2.56 3.31
C TYR A 80 1.17 -1.18 3.30
N PHE A 81 0.41 -0.86 2.26
CA PHE A 81 -0.28 0.43 2.14
C PHE A 81 -1.42 0.59 3.16
N GLU A 82 -2.15 -0.49 3.47
CA GLU A 82 -3.14 -0.48 4.53
C GLU A 82 -2.52 -0.14 5.88
N LYS A 83 -1.41 -0.80 6.22
CA LYS A 83 -0.69 -0.58 7.47
C LYS A 83 -0.15 0.83 7.55
N GLN A 84 0.40 1.35 6.44
CA GLN A 84 0.86 2.73 6.36
C GLN A 84 -0.28 3.73 6.59
N ARG A 85 -1.44 3.52 5.97
CA ARG A 85 -2.65 4.34 6.15
C ARG A 85 -3.17 4.30 7.59
N LYS A 86 -3.25 3.10 8.19
CA LYS A 86 -3.69 2.91 9.59
C LYS A 86 -2.76 3.66 10.54
N ARG A 87 -1.44 3.58 10.35
CA ARG A 87 -0.43 4.31 11.14
C ARG A 87 -0.57 5.83 10.99
N LYS A 88 -0.73 6.36 9.77
CA LYS A 88 -0.94 7.80 9.55
C LYS A 88 -2.20 8.30 10.26
N LYS A 89 -3.32 7.58 10.13
CA LYS A 89 -4.58 7.93 10.83
C LYS A 89 -4.43 7.87 12.34
N ALA A 90 -3.79 6.83 12.87
CA ALA A 90 -3.53 6.69 14.31
C ALA A 90 -2.67 7.84 14.86
N ALA A 91 -1.66 8.28 14.12
CA ALA A 91 -0.83 9.43 14.50
C ALA A 91 -1.60 10.75 14.51
N ILE A 92 -2.49 10.98 13.53
CA ILE A 92 -3.34 12.18 13.52
C ILE A 92 -4.30 12.16 14.72
N ILE A 93 -4.92 11.01 15.00
CA ILE A 93 -5.84 10.84 16.14
C ILE A 93 -5.09 11.06 17.47
N SER A 94 -3.87 10.53 17.62
CA SER A 94 -3.11 10.70 18.86
C SER A 94 -2.74 12.16 19.12
N VAL A 95 -2.42 12.93 18.09
CA VAL A 95 -2.17 14.39 18.20
C VAL A 95 -3.43 15.14 18.63
N ILE A 96 -4.60 14.81 18.07
CA ILE A 96 -5.87 15.44 18.45
C ILE A 96 -6.19 15.16 19.92
N ILE A 97 -6.03 13.91 20.37
CA ILE A 97 -6.27 13.54 21.77
C ILE A 97 -5.32 14.31 22.71
N ALA A 98 -4.04 14.41 22.36
CA ALA A 98 -3.07 15.17 23.15
C ALA A 98 -3.46 16.66 23.27
N MET A 99 -3.92 17.29 22.18
CA MET A 99 -4.41 18.67 22.19
C MET A 99 -5.64 18.85 23.07
N LEU A 100 -6.62 17.93 23.00
CA LEU A 100 -7.81 17.96 23.84
C LEU A 100 -7.45 17.82 25.34
N MET A 101 -6.49 16.97 25.68
CA MET A 101 -5.99 16.81 27.05
C MET A 101 -5.35 18.11 27.57
N ILE A 102 -4.56 18.80 26.74
CA ILE A 102 -3.96 20.09 27.11
C ILE A 102 -5.04 21.15 27.36
N ILE A 103 -6.03 21.24 26.46
CA ILE A 103 -7.16 22.19 26.63
C ILE A 103 -7.92 21.89 27.91
N PHE A 104 -8.20 20.61 28.21
CA PHE A 104 -8.87 20.21 29.43
C PHE A 104 -8.11 20.66 30.68
N VAL A 105 -6.79 20.45 30.72
CA VAL A 105 -5.94 20.92 31.83
C VAL A 105 -6.01 22.44 32.00
N ILE A 106 -5.93 23.20 30.89
CA ILE A 106 -6.04 24.67 30.94
C ILE A 106 -7.39 25.12 31.50
N VAL A 107 -8.48 24.48 31.08
CA VAL A 107 -9.84 24.77 31.59
C VAL A 107 -9.93 24.45 33.08
N CYS A 108 -9.41 23.31 33.54
CA CYS A 108 -9.39 22.97 34.97
C CYS A 108 -8.60 23.99 35.79
N LEU A 109 -7.43 24.44 35.30
CA LEU A 109 -6.64 25.47 35.96
C LEU A 109 -7.39 26.81 36.04
N TYR A 110 -8.08 27.20 34.96
CA TYR A 110 -8.88 28.43 34.93
C TYR A 110 -10.07 28.38 35.89
N LEU A 111 -10.81 27.27 35.93
CA LEU A 111 -11.93 27.09 36.86
C LEU A 111 -11.49 27.15 38.33
N ASN A 112 -10.32 26.56 38.65
CA ASN A 112 -9.70 26.65 39.96
C ASN A 112 -9.31 28.09 40.32
N THR A 113 -8.78 28.89 39.37
CA THR A 113 -8.44 30.29 39.65
C THR A 113 -9.63 31.20 39.97
N ILE A 114 -10.83 30.86 39.50
CA ILE A 114 -12.06 31.64 39.75
C ILE A 114 -12.79 31.16 41.02
N GLY A 115 -12.31 30.06 41.64
CA GLY A 115 -12.91 29.50 42.86
C GLY A 115 -14.26 28.81 42.61
N ILE A 116 -14.49 28.32 41.37
CA ILE A 116 -15.68 27.52 41.01
C ILE A 116 -15.51 26.06 41.44
N ILE A 117 -14.26 25.59 41.47
CA ILE A 117 -13.80 24.27 41.93
C ILE A 117 -12.81 24.53 43.06
#